data_AF-A0A381KLZ1-F1
#
_entry.id   AF-A0A381KLZ1-F1
#
_cell.length_a   1.000
_cell.length_b   1.000
_cell.length_c   1.000
_cell.angle_alpha   90.00
_cell.angle_beta   90.00
_cell.angle_gamma   90.00
#
_symmetry.space_group_name_H-M   'P 1'
#
loop_
_entity.id
_entity.type
_entity.pdbx_description
1 polymer ?
#
loop_
_entity_poly.entity_id
_entity_poly.type
_entity_poly.pdbx_seq_one_letter_code
_entity_poly.pdbx_strand_id
1 'polypeptide(L)'
;MSYIGNANMFSFNNIDGMCPHCHGLGKKLVPNMNQILDMNKSLNEGAILLSGFGVGSWHWNIFAESGFFDINKRICDYSEVELEKFLHGKAEKIKIENAGQTNMTYEGLMVKFNRLYLSREGEISEATKKKLSKLLIEDRCPICDGRRLNERVYRSLINGYNIADLTSMQIDELAEVIKSIDEPEAQPLIKGIIEKLNSIIDIGLGYLTLDRETSSLSGGESQRIKMVKYLNSNLVDLMYIFDEPSVGLHPKRCV
;
A
#
# COMPACT_ATOMS: atom_id res chain seq x y z
N MET A 1 28.96 -7.92 7.49
CA MET A 1 27.57 -7.67 7.93
C MET A 1 27.51 -6.35 8.69
N SER A 2 26.64 -5.42 8.29
CA SER A 2 26.37 -4.21 9.08
C SER A 2 25.41 -4.59 10.20
N TYR A 3 25.83 -4.44 11.46
CA TYR A 3 24.96 -4.69 12.61
C TYR A 3 23.86 -3.63 12.66
N ILE A 4 22.61 -4.04 12.41
CA ILE A 4 21.44 -3.15 12.45
C ILE A 4 20.90 -3.02 13.87
N GLY A 5 20.92 -4.09 14.65
CA GLY A 5 20.42 -4.14 16.03
C GLY A 5 19.85 -5.51 16.39
N ASN A 6 19.08 -5.56 17.48
CA ASN A 6 18.39 -6.78 17.92
C ASN A 6 17.23 -7.17 16.98
N ALA A 7 16.70 -8.38 17.16
CA ALA A 7 15.60 -8.94 16.35
C ALA A 7 14.37 -8.01 16.22
N ASN A 8 14.08 -7.20 17.24
CA ASN A 8 12.97 -6.24 17.22
C ASN A 8 13.07 -5.22 16.08
N MET A 9 14.28 -4.89 15.62
CA MET A 9 14.47 -3.97 14.49
C MET A 9 14.02 -4.56 13.15
N PHE A 10 13.82 -5.87 13.07
CA PHE A 10 13.32 -6.58 11.89
C PHE A 10 11.80 -6.80 11.94
N SER A 11 11.11 -6.22 12.93
CA SER A 11 9.67 -6.35 13.10
C SER A 11 8.93 -5.09 12.63
N PHE A 12 8.03 -5.25 11.68
CA PHE A 12 7.11 -4.16 11.26
C PHE A 12 6.05 -3.83 12.31
N ASN A 13 5.94 -4.61 13.38
CA ASN A 13 5.05 -4.33 14.52
C ASN A 13 5.76 -3.57 15.65
N ASN A 14 7.06 -3.29 15.52
CA ASN A 14 7.83 -2.53 16.49
C ASN A 14 8.17 -1.16 15.92
N ILE A 15 8.08 -0.11 16.74
CA ILE A 15 8.40 1.28 16.37
C ILE A 15 9.83 1.39 15.82
N ASP A 16 10.76 0.63 16.37
CA ASP A 16 12.15 0.62 15.93
C ASP A 16 12.35 -0.05 14.56
N GLY A 17 11.49 -1.01 14.18
CA GLY A 17 11.64 -1.78 12.95
C GLY A 17 10.72 -1.36 11.80
N MET A 18 9.60 -0.71 12.11
CA MET A 18 8.58 -0.36 11.14
C MET A 18 8.99 0.81 10.24
N CYS A 19 8.43 0.85 9.03
CA CYS A 19 8.52 2.01 8.16
C CYS A 19 7.84 3.22 8.85
N PRO A 20 8.55 4.34 9.08
CA PRO A 20 8.00 5.47 9.83
C PRO A 20 6.88 6.18 9.07
N HIS A 21 6.79 6.00 7.75
CA HIS A 21 5.76 6.63 6.94
C HIS A 21 4.42 5.91 7.02
N CYS A 22 4.41 4.57 6.94
CA CYS A 22 3.17 3.78 6.97
C CYS A 22 2.93 3.06 8.31
N HIS A 23 3.78 3.29 9.31
CA HIS A 23 3.71 2.64 10.62
C HIS A 23 3.60 1.12 10.53
N GLY A 24 4.36 0.51 9.62
CA GLY A 24 4.38 -0.94 9.45
C GLY A 24 3.16 -1.52 8.74
N LEU A 25 2.25 -0.71 8.20
CA LEU A 25 1.12 -1.20 7.40
C LEU A 25 1.52 -1.64 5.98
N GLY A 26 2.57 -1.05 5.42
CA GLY A 26 2.97 -1.24 4.01
C GLY A 26 2.08 -0.49 3.01
N LYS A 27 0.92 -0.01 3.44
CA LYS A 27 -0.03 0.74 2.63
C LYS A 27 -0.24 2.15 3.16
N LYS A 28 -0.70 3.05 2.28
CA LYS A 28 -1.21 4.37 2.63
C LYS A 28 -2.51 4.63 1.91
N LEU A 29 -3.35 5.44 2.55
CA LEU A 29 -4.45 6.07 1.85
C LEU A 29 -3.89 7.15 0.94
N VAL A 30 -4.12 7.00 -0.36
CA VAL A 30 -3.75 7.96 -1.39
C VAL A 30 -5.00 8.50 -2.08
N PRO A 31 -4.95 9.71 -2.65
CA PRO A 31 -6.06 10.24 -3.41
C PRO A 31 -6.41 9.37 -4.62
N ASN A 32 -7.69 9.04 -4.77
CA ASN A 32 -8.20 8.32 -5.93
C ASN A 32 -8.43 9.31 -7.08
N MET A 33 -7.48 9.40 -8.01
CA MET A 33 -7.54 10.35 -9.12
C MET A 33 -8.83 10.22 -9.95
N ASN A 34 -9.33 9.00 -10.18
CA ASN A 34 -10.56 8.78 -10.97
C ASN A 34 -11.83 9.32 -10.29
N GLN A 35 -11.80 9.54 -8.97
CA GLN A 35 -12.91 10.12 -8.21
C GLN A 35 -12.73 11.62 -7.98
N ILE A 36 -11.55 12.16 -8.31
CA ILE A 36 -11.17 13.56 -8.09
C ILE A 36 -11.20 14.33 -9.41
N LEU A 37 -10.77 13.70 -10.50
CA LEU A 37 -10.52 14.33 -11.78
C LEU A 37 -10.84 13.37 -12.93
N ASP A 38 -11.68 13.81 -13.86
CA ASP A 38 -11.96 13.13 -15.12
C ASP A 38 -11.02 13.67 -16.20
N MET A 39 -10.03 12.85 -16.58
CA MET A 39 -9.01 13.25 -17.56
C MET A 39 -9.58 13.48 -18.96
N ASN A 40 -10.74 12.90 -19.29
CA ASN A 40 -11.32 12.96 -20.63
C ASN A 40 -12.20 14.19 -20.86
N LYS A 41 -12.38 15.04 -19.84
CA LYS A 41 -13.16 16.26 -19.91
C LYS A 41 -12.26 17.48 -19.83
N SER A 42 -12.73 18.59 -20.37
CA SER A 42 -12.16 19.91 -20.12
C SER A 42 -12.64 20.52 -18.80
N LEU A 43 -12.03 21.62 -18.36
CA LEU A 43 -12.51 22.34 -17.18
C LEU A 43 -13.95 22.83 -17.36
N ASN A 44 -14.34 23.27 -18.56
CA ASN A 44 -15.71 23.70 -18.88
C ASN A 44 -16.73 22.55 -18.91
N GLU A 45 -16.30 21.33 -19.15
CA GLU A 45 -17.16 20.13 -19.09
C GLU A 45 -17.27 19.54 -17.67
N GLY A 46 -16.62 20.17 -16.69
CA GLY A 46 -16.63 19.73 -15.30
C GLY A 46 -15.68 18.56 -15.04
N ALA A 47 -14.43 18.66 -15.50
CA ALA A 47 -13.40 17.65 -15.23
C ALA A 47 -13.14 17.42 -13.73
N ILE A 48 -13.28 18.44 -12.88
CA ILE A 48 -13.04 18.30 -11.44
C ILE A 48 -14.31 17.74 -10.75
N LEU A 49 -14.20 16.52 -10.23
CA LEU A 49 -15.32 15.77 -9.64
C LEU A 49 -15.55 16.08 -8.15
N LEU A 50 -14.72 16.94 -7.57
CA LEU A 50 -14.83 17.35 -6.18
C LEU A 50 -16.05 18.25 -5.93
N SER A 51 -16.68 18.04 -4.77
CA SER A 51 -17.80 18.86 -4.34
C SER A 51 -17.37 20.32 -4.11
N GLY A 52 -18.07 21.26 -4.73
CA GLY A 52 -17.73 22.68 -4.66
C GLY A 52 -16.69 23.13 -5.71
N PHE A 53 -16.30 22.24 -6.62
CA PHE A 53 -15.42 22.52 -7.77
C PHE A 53 -16.15 22.42 -9.12
N GLY A 54 -17.49 22.34 -9.10
CA GLY A 54 -18.29 22.34 -10.32
C GLY A 54 -18.10 23.63 -11.13
N VAL A 55 -18.45 23.58 -12.42
CA VAL A 55 -18.33 24.73 -13.34
C VAL A 55 -19.06 25.95 -12.78
N GLY A 56 -18.41 27.11 -12.81
CA GLY A 56 -18.92 28.36 -12.23
C GLY A 56 -18.80 28.49 -10.71
N SER A 57 -18.27 27.48 -10.01
CA SER A 57 -17.99 27.57 -8.57
C SER A 57 -16.76 28.44 -8.27
N TRP A 58 -16.66 28.93 -7.04
CA TRP A 58 -15.52 29.73 -6.59
C TRP A 58 -14.17 29.02 -6.77
N HIS A 59 -14.11 27.72 -6.48
CA HIS A 59 -12.88 26.96 -6.68
C HIS A 59 -12.56 26.72 -8.15
N TRP A 60 -13.58 26.50 -8.98
CA TRP A 60 -13.42 26.34 -10.42
C TRP A 60 -12.91 27.63 -11.08
N ASN A 61 -13.46 28.80 -10.71
CA ASN A 61 -13.03 30.11 -11.23
C ASN A 61 -11.53 30.35 -11.00
N ILE A 62 -10.96 29.89 -9.89
CA ILE A 62 -9.52 30.00 -9.62
C ILE A 62 -8.68 29.30 -10.70
N PHE A 63 -9.13 28.16 -11.21
CA PHE A 63 -8.42 27.47 -12.30
C PHE A 63 -8.75 28.10 -13.64
N ALA A 64 -10.04 28.33 -13.92
CA ALA A 64 -10.52 28.82 -15.19
C ALA A 64 -10.04 30.23 -15.54
N GLU A 65 -9.96 31.12 -14.55
CA GLU A 65 -9.61 32.53 -14.74
C GLU A 65 -8.17 32.84 -14.29
N SER A 66 -7.36 31.82 -13.99
CA SER A 66 -5.94 31.99 -13.66
C SER A 66 -5.09 32.48 -14.85
N GLY A 67 -5.57 32.26 -16.07
CA GLY A 67 -4.78 32.47 -17.30
C GLY A 67 -3.70 31.42 -17.56
N PHE A 68 -3.62 30.36 -16.74
CA PHE A 68 -2.60 29.32 -16.87
C PHE A 68 -3.00 28.16 -17.80
N PHE A 69 -4.30 27.96 -18.04
CA PHE A 69 -4.82 26.78 -18.73
C PHE A 69 -5.84 27.15 -19.79
N ASP A 70 -5.88 26.37 -20.87
CA ASP A 70 -7.01 26.38 -21.81
C ASP A 70 -8.17 25.59 -21.20
N ILE A 71 -9.24 26.29 -20.84
CA ILE A 71 -10.41 25.73 -20.15
C ILE A 71 -11.27 24.80 -21.02
N ASN A 72 -11.10 24.83 -22.34
CA ASN A 72 -11.81 23.96 -23.30
C ASN A 72 -10.99 22.74 -23.71
N LYS A 73 -9.70 22.75 -23.41
CA LYS A 73 -8.81 21.62 -23.67
C LYS A 73 -9.08 20.53 -22.64
N ARG A 74 -9.16 19.27 -23.08
CA ARG A 74 -9.32 18.13 -22.17
C ARG A 74 -8.06 17.96 -21.34
N ILE A 75 -8.20 17.54 -20.09
CA ILE A 75 -7.05 17.41 -19.18
C ILE A 75 -6.02 16.39 -19.70
N CYS A 76 -6.45 15.32 -20.37
CA CYS A 76 -5.55 14.35 -21.01
C CYS A 76 -4.67 14.95 -22.11
N ASP A 77 -5.09 16.06 -22.71
CA ASP A 77 -4.38 16.72 -23.79
C ASP A 77 -3.39 17.78 -23.27
N TYR A 78 -3.37 18.04 -21.95
CA TYR A 78 -2.43 18.99 -21.33
C TYR A 78 -0.99 18.49 -21.48
N SER A 79 -0.06 19.42 -21.72
CA SER A 79 1.38 19.13 -21.65
C SER A 79 1.78 18.77 -20.21
N GLU A 80 2.89 18.06 -20.05
CA GLU A 80 3.41 17.69 -18.72
C GLU A 80 3.58 18.89 -17.80
N VAL A 81 4.04 20.04 -18.34
CA VAL A 81 4.21 21.29 -17.59
C VAL A 81 2.87 21.89 -17.17
N GLU A 82 1.86 21.88 -18.06
CA GLU A 82 0.51 22.33 -17.75
C GLU A 82 -0.13 21.43 -16.68
N LEU A 83 0.00 20.11 -16.82
CA LEU A 83 -0.58 19.14 -15.89
C LEU A 83 0.08 19.23 -14.50
N GLU A 84 1.41 19.34 -14.45
CA GLU A 84 2.15 19.50 -13.20
C GLU A 84 1.76 20.80 -12.50
N LYS A 85 1.65 21.91 -13.23
CA LYS A 85 1.15 23.18 -12.68
C LYS A 85 -0.26 23.00 -12.16
N PHE A 86 -1.16 22.37 -12.94
CA PHE A 86 -2.56 22.16 -12.56
C PHE A 86 -2.72 21.32 -11.28
N LEU A 87 -1.98 20.22 -11.14
CA LEU A 87 -2.09 19.30 -10.01
C LEU A 87 -1.28 19.77 -8.80
N HIS A 88 -0.04 20.21 -9.00
CA HIS A 88 0.96 20.41 -7.95
C HIS A 88 1.50 21.84 -7.89
N GLY A 89 0.92 22.77 -8.64
CA GLY A 89 1.30 24.18 -8.65
C GLY A 89 1.36 24.81 -7.27
N LYS A 90 2.43 25.56 -7.01
CA LYS A 90 2.63 26.30 -5.76
C LYS A 90 1.61 27.43 -5.61
N ALA A 91 1.42 27.87 -4.37
CA ALA A 91 0.52 28.96 -4.04
C ALA A 91 1.02 30.29 -4.63
N GLU A 92 0.26 30.89 -5.53
CA GLU A 92 0.62 32.13 -6.24
C GLU A 92 -0.58 33.09 -6.28
N LYS A 93 -0.32 34.40 -6.15
CA LYS A 93 -1.39 35.41 -6.21
C LYS A 93 -1.78 35.66 -7.66
N ILE A 94 -3.07 35.53 -7.95
CA ILE A 94 -3.67 35.82 -9.25
C ILE A 94 -4.70 36.95 -9.10
N LYS A 95 -4.86 37.73 -10.17
CA LYS A 95 -5.92 38.74 -10.28
C LYS A 95 -6.98 38.20 -11.22
N ILE A 96 -8.21 38.18 -10.74
CA ILE A 96 -9.35 37.70 -11.51
C ILE A 96 -10.23 38.90 -11.87
N GLU A 97 -10.41 39.14 -13.17
CA GLU A 97 -11.11 40.32 -13.68
C GLU A 97 -12.63 40.24 -13.47
N ASN A 98 -13.23 39.04 -13.64
CA ASN A 98 -14.69 38.87 -13.59
C ASN A 98 -15.27 38.72 -12.16
N ALA A 99 -14.44 38.51 -11.15
CA ALA A 99 -14.83 38.35 -9.75
C ALA A 99 -14.58 39.62 -8.90
N GLY A 100 -14.71 40.80 -9.52
CA GLY A 100 -14.66 42.09 -8.83
C GLY A 100 -13.26 42.53 -8.36
N GLN A 101 -12.20 42.29 -9.14
CA GLN A 101 -10.81 42.64 -8.79
C GLN A 101 -10.38 42.13 -7.40
N THR A 102 -10.77 40.91 -7.05
CA THR A 102 -10.34 40.29 -5.80
C THR A 102 -8.97 39.63 -5.99
N ASN A 103 -8.01 39.91 -5.11
CA ASN A 103 -6.74 39.18 -5.08
C ASN A 103 -7.01 37.74 -4.60
N MET A 104 -6.80 36.76 -5.48
CA MET A 104 -7.00 35.34 -5.17
C MET A 104 -5.68 34.59 -5.14
N THR A 105 -5.64 33.47 -4.43
CA THR A 105 -4.46 32.60 -4.41
C THR A 105 -4.76 31.35 -5.21
N TYR A 106 -4.07 31.22 -6.34
CA TYR A 106 -3.99 29.98 -7.09
C TYR A 106 -3.17 28.96 -6.29
N GLU A 107 -3.60 27.70 -6.32
CA GLU A 107 -2.82 26.55 -5.84
C GLU A 107 -3.28 25.31 -6.61
N GLY A 108 -2.37 24.35 -6.80
CA GLY A 108 -2.65 23.12 -7.53
C GLY A 108 -3.77 22.29 -6.88
N LEU A 109 -4.50 21.55 -7.70
CA LEU A 109 -5.66 20.75 -7.27
C LEU A 109 -5.31 19.78 -6.15
N MET A 110 -4.17 19.08 -6.25
CA MET A 110 -3.73 18.11 -5.24
C MET A 110 -3.19 18.78 -3.98
N VAL A 111 -2.55 19.94 -4.11
CA VAL A 111 -2.12 20.75 -2.97
C VAL A 111 -3.34 21.21 -2.17
N LYS A 112 -4.37 21.72 -2.86
CA LYS A 112 -5.65 22.10 -2.25
C LYS A 112 -6.36 20.90 -1.63
N PHE A 113 -6.41 19.76 -2.34
CA PHE A 113 -7.03 18.53 -1.85
C PHE A 113 -6.38 18.08 -0.54
N ASN A 114 -5.05 17.96 -0.51
CA ASN A 114 -4.33 17.53 0.69
C ASN A 114 -4.59 18.48 1.86
N ARG A 115 -4.57 19.80 1.64
CA ARG A 115 -4.85 20.78 2.70
C ARG A 115 -6.30 20.71 3.20
N LEU A 116 -7.27 20.53 2.31
CA LEU A 116 -8.69 20.51 2.69
C LEU A 116 -9.13 19.20 3.34
N TYR A 117 -8.57 18.06 2.90
CA TYR A 117 -9.07 16.74 3.25
C TYR A 117 -8.10 15.88 4.08
N LEU A 118 -6.78 16.03 3.93
CA LEU A 118 -5.79 15.19 4.62
C LEU A 118 -5.12 15.89 5.82
N SER A 119 -4.95 17.22 5.77
CA SER A 119 -4.29 17.99 6.84
C SER A 119 -5.23 18.42 7.98
N ARG A 120 -6.48 17.96 8.00
CA ARG A 120 -7.43 18.30 9.07
C ARG A 120 -7.24 17.38 10.27
N GLU A 121 -6.52 17.85 11.28
CA GLU A 121 -6.54 17.29 12.63
C GLU A 121 -7.82 17.75 13.35
N GLY A 122 -8.80 16.86 13.51
CA GLY A 122 -10.05 17.14 14.22
C GLY A 122 -11.15 16.11 13.97
N GLU A 123 -12.24 16.16 14.76
CA GLU A 123 -13.40 15.29 14.56
C GLU A 123 -14.13 15.63 13.24
N ILE A 124 -13.89 14.80 12.23
CA ILE A 124 -14.56 14.86 10.94
C ILE A 124 -15.97 14.29 11.12
N SER A 125 -17.00 15.02 10.68
CA SER A 125 -18.39 14.54 10.71
C SER A 125 -18.55 13.22 9.95
N GLU A 126 -19.47 12.36 10.39
CA GLU A 126 -19.76 11.04 9.79
C GLU A 126 -19.96 11.13 8.27
N ALA A 127 -20.70 12.16 7.83
CA ALA A 127 -20.97 12.42 6.42
C ALA A 127 -19.70 12.76 5.63
N THR A 128 -18.77 13.49 6.25
CA THR A 128 -17.49 13.87 5.62
C THR A 128 -16.54 12.67 5.57
N LYS A 129 -16.49 11.82 6.62
CA LYS A 129 -15.73 10.56 6.61
C LYS A 129 -16.19 9.64 5.49
N LYS A 130 -17.51 9.45 5.32
CA LYS A 130 -18.10 8.62 4.26
C LYS A 130 -17.82 9.16 2.85
N LYS A 131 -17.62 10.47 2.71
CA LYS A 131 -17.25 11.10 1.43
C LYS A 131 -15.76 10.94 1.17
N LEU A 132 -14.91 11.15 2.18
CA LEU A 132 -13.46 10.93 2.11
C LEU A 132 -13.11 9.49 1.77
N SER A 133 -13.82 8.51 2.33
CA SER A 133 -13.55 7.08 2.05
C SER A 133 -13.79 6.69 0.58
N LYS A 134 -14.54 7.48 -0.18
CA LYS A 134 -14.70 7.30 -1.64
C LYS A 134 -13.60 7.97 -2.45
N LEU A 135 -13.03 9.05 -1.93
CA LEU A 135 -11.99 9.84 -2.58
C LEU A 135 -10.58 9.34 -2.29
N LEU A 136 -10.45 8.38 -1.37
CA LEU A 136 -9.19 7.75 -1.00
C LEU A 136 -9.23 6.27 -1.35
N ILE A 137 -8.10 5.74 -1.81
CA ILE A 137 -7.87 4.31 -2.00
C ILE A 137 -6.62 3.91 -1.23
N GLU A 138 -6.55 2.64 -0.86
CA GLU A 138 -5.30 2.08 -0.34
C GLU A 138 -4.35 1.79 -1.50
N ASP A 139 -3.12 2.28 -1.38
CA ASP A 139 -2.03 1.96 -2.29
C ASP A 139 -0.76 1.64 -1.50
N ARG A 140 0.25 1.09 -2.17
CA ARG A 140 1.55 0.78 -1.57
C ARG A 140 2.18 2.05 -1.01
N CYS A 141 2.83 1.92 0.14
CA CYS A 141 3.57 3.02 0.72
C CYS A 141 4.72 3.41 -0.23
N PRO A 142 4.84 4.69 -0.65
CA PRO A 142 5.85 5.09 -1.64
C PRO A 142 7.29 5.01 -1.12
N ILE A 143 7.48 4.87 0.20
CA ILE A 143 8.81 4.84 0.82
C ILE A 143 9.32 3.41 1.01
N CYS A 144 8.47 2.49 1.47
CA CYS A 144 8.88 1.08 1.64
C CYS A 144 8.36 0.16 0.54
N ASP A 145 7.60 0.66 -0.44
CA ASP A 145 6.97 -0.11 -1.51
C ASP A 145 6.23 -1.36 -1.02
N GLY A 146 5.47 -1.21 0.08
CA GLY A 146 4.76 -2.34 0.67
C GLY A 146 5.58 -3.24 1.60
N ARG A 147 6.91 -3.10 1.66
CA ARG A 147 7.81 -3.95 2.47
C ARG A 147 7.72 -3.74 3.99
N ARG A 148 6.95 -2.74 4.44
CA ARG A 148 6.57 -2.47 5.85
C ARG A 148 7.70 -2.10 6.82
N LEU A 149 8.96 -2.32 6.47
CA LEU A 149 10.12 -2.14 7.34
C LEU A 149 10.84 -0.81 7.09
N ASN A 150 11.62 -0.40 8.09
CA ASN A 150 12.51 0.74 8.00
C ASN A 150 13.63 0.47 6.98
N GLU A 151 14.00 1.49 6.20
CA GLU A 151 15.01 1.39 5.14
C GLU A 151 16.36 0.83 5.63
N ARG A 152 16.76 1.15 6.87
CA ARG A 152 18.02 0.66 7.44
C ARG A 152 18.12 -0.87 7.49
N VAL A 153 16.98 -1.55 7.61
CA VAL A 153 16.90 -3.01 7.71
C VAL A 153 17.34 -3.68 6.41
N TYR A 154 17.11 -3.04 5.26
CA TYR A 154 17.47 -3.59 3.95
C TYR A 154 18.97 -3.66 3.70
N ARG A 155 19.79 -3.04 4.56
CA ARG A 155 21.26 -3.12 4.51
C ARG A 155 21.80 -4.40 5.16
N SER A 156 20.97 -5.12 5.92
CA SER A 156 21.33 -6.42 6.49
C SER A 156 21.04 -7.52 5.48
N LEU A 157 22.09 -8.15 4.96
CA LEU A 157 22.01 -9.15 3.91
C LEU A 157 22.48 -10.52 4.41
N ILE A 158 21.78 -11.57 3.99
CA ILE A 158 22.18 -12.97 4.13
C ILE A 158 22.25 -13.54 2.71
N ASN A 159 23.42 -14.03 2.29
CA ASN A 159 23.68 -14.51 0.93
C ASN A 159 23.24 -13.52 -0.18
N GLY A 160 23.32 -12.21 0.10
CA GLY A 160 22.94 -11.15 -0.83
C GLY A 160 21.47 -10.70 -0.75
N TYR A 161 20.63 -11.37 0.05
CA TYR A 161 19.21 -11.05 0.20
C TYR A 161 18.94 -10.33 1.52
N ASN A 162 18.12 -9.27 1.49
CA ASN A 162 17.58 -8.69 2.72
C ASN A 162 16.33 -9.44 3.19
N ILE A 163 15.86 -9.15 4.40
CA ILE A 163 14.67 -9.82 4.98
C ILE A 163 13.41 -9.69 4.11
N ALA A 164 13.20 -8.54 3.47
CA ALA A 164 12.03 -8.34 2.61
C ALA A 164 12.13 -9.18 1.34
N ASP A 165 13.33 -9.27 0.75
CA ASP A 165 13.56 -10.14 -0.42
C ASP A 165 13.27 -11.60 -0.05
N LEU A 166 13.81 -12.07 1.07
CA LEU A 166 13.57 -13.44 1.58
C LEU A 166 12.07 -13.70 1.83
N THR A 167 11.34 -12.75 2.41
CA THR A 167 9.89 -12.94 2.65
C THR A 167 9.04 -12.86 1.40
N SER A 168 9.54 -12.22 0.33
CA SER A 168 8.86 -12.07 -0.95
C SER A 168 9.10 -13.23 -1.92
N MET A 169 10.06 -14.10 -1.63
CA MET A 169 10.29 -15.34 -2.38
C MET A 169 9.14 -16.32 -2.16
N GLN A 170 8.91 -17.19 -3.15
CA GLN A 170 8.04 -18.33 -2.95
C GLN A 170 8.63 -19.23 -1.85
N ILE A 171 7.76 -19.86 -1.05
CA ILE A 171 8.18 -20.64 0.11
C ILE A 171 9.06 -21.84 -0.28
N ASP A 172 8.83 -22.44 -1.46
CA ASP A 172 9.68 -23.50 -2.01
C ASP A 172 11.09 -22.99 -2.36
N GLU A 173 11.21 -21.85 -3.03
CA GLU A 173 12.48 -21.18 -3.31
C GLU A 173 13.19 -20.75 -2.01
N LEU A 174 12.44 -20.13 -1.08
CA LEU A 174 12.95 -19.68 0.20
C LEU A 174 13.55 -20.84 1.01
N ALA A 175 12.90 -22.01 0.99
CA ALA A 175 13.43 -23.18 1.69
C ALA A 175 14.82 -23.59 1.17
N GLU A 176 15.07 -23.50 -0.13
CA GLU A 176 16.40 -23.78 -0.72
C GLU A 176 17.42 -22.70 -0.37
N VAL A 177 17.02 -21.42 -0.38
CA VAL A 177 17.90 -20.31 0.03
C VAL A 177 18.30 -20.45 1.49
N ILE A 178 17.37 -20.75 2.40
CA ILE A 178 17.67 -20.95 3.82
C ILE A 178 18.57 -22.16 4.06
N LYS A 179 18.39 -23.26 3.30
CA LYS A 179 19.30 -24.43 3.36
C LYS A 179 20.73 -24.10 2.95
N SER A 180 20.93 -23.12 2.07
CA SER A 180 22.26 -22.70 1.60
C SER A 180 23.06 -21.88 2.61
N ILE A 181 22.45 -21.51 3.75
CA ILE A 181 23.13 -20.72 4.79
C ILE A 181 24.07 -21.63 5.58
N ASP A 182 25.37 -21.46 5.37
CA ASP A 182 26.42 -22.20 6.06
C ASP A 182 26.97 -21.41 7.26
N GLU A 183 26.16 -21.32 8.32
CA GLU A 183 26.54 -20.64 9.58
C GLU A 183 26.40 -21.60 10.77
N PRO A 184 27.50 -22.09 11.37
CA PRO A 184 27.47 -23.12 12.42
C PRO A 184 26.64 -22.75 13.65
N GLU A 185 26.72 -21.49 14.09
CA GLU A 185 26.01 -20.98 15.27
C GLU A 185 24.49 -20.88 15.05
N ALA A 186 24.06 -20.73 13.79
CA ALA A 186 22.66 -20.59 13.42
C ALA A 186 21.99 -21.93 13.04
N GLN A 187 22.74 -23.04 12.99
CA GLN A 187 22.23 -24.34 12.51
C GLN A 187 20.93 -24.81 13.20
N PRO A 188 20.77 -24.70 14.54
CA PRO A 188 19.51 -25.08 15.19
C PRO A 188 18.31 -24.21 14.73
N LEU A 189 18.55 -22.92 14.50
CA LEU A 189 17.53 -21.99 14.03
C LEU A 189 17.17 -22.27 12.56
N ILE A 190 18.18 -22.47 11.71
CA ILE A 190 18.02 -22.81 10.29
C ILE A 190 17.19 -24.08 10.14
N LYS A 191 17.51 -25.13 10.90
CA LYS A 191 16.76 -26.39 10.90
C LYS A 191 15.28 -26.16 11.26
N GLY A 192 15.01 -25.41 12.34
CA GLY A 192 13.64 -25.11 12.75
C GLY A 192 12.85 -24.24 11.77
N ILE A 193 13.51 -23.38 11.00
CA ILE A 193 12.88 -22.61 9.91
C ILE A 193 12.54 -23.56 8.76
N ILE A 194 13.48 -24.39 8.30
CA ILE A 194 13.27 -25.34 7.20
C ILE A 194 12.13 -26.31 7.50
N GLU A 195 12.07 -26.85 8.72
CA GLU A 195 10.97 -27.73 9.15
C GLU A 195 9.60 -27.06 8.97
N LYS A 196 9.46 -25.80 9.39
CA LYS A 196 8.22 -25.03 9.23
C LYS A 196 7.89 -24.73 7.77
N LEU A 197 8.89 -24.37 6.97
CA LEU A 197 8.70 -24.11 5.53
C LEU A 197 8.25 -25.39 4.82
N ASN A 198 8.91 -26.52 5.09
CA ASN A 198 8.53 -27.83 4.53
C ASN A 198 7.09 -28.21 4.91
N SER A 199 6.66 -27.98 6.15
CA SER A 199 5.27 -28.23 6.52
C SER A 199 4.26 -27.46 5.66
N ILE A 200 4.59 -26.22 5.25
CA ILE A 200 3.76 -25.42 4.36
C ILE A 200 3.82 -25.95 2.91
N ILE A 201 4.97 -26.45 2.47
CA ILE A 201 5.14 -27.05 1.14
C ILE A 201 4.34 -28.35 1.04
N ASP A 202 4.37 -29.21 2.08
CA ASP A 202 3.72 -30.51 2.12
C ASP A 202 2.19 -30.41 1.99
N ILE A 203 1.58 -29.37 2.56
CA ILE A 203 0.14 -29.08 2.39
C ILE A 203 -0.18 -28.37 1.06
N GLY A 204 0.81 -28.25 0.18
CA GLY A 204 0.66 -27.73 -1.17
C GLY A 204 0.64 -26.21 -1.30
N LEU A 205 1.15 -25.47 -0.31
CA LEU A 205 1.18 -24.00 -0.30
C LEU A 205 2.58 -23.41 -0.58
N GLY A 206 3.51 -24.19 -1.15
CA GLY A 206 4.87 -23.74 -1.48
C GLY A 206 4.94 -22.53 -2.43
N TYR A 207 3.92 -22.33 -3.28
CA TYR A 207 3.86 -21.20 -4.21
C TYR A 207 3.55 -19.84 -3.55
N LEU A 208 3.15 -19.84 -2.27
CA LEU A 208 2.88 -18.62 -1.51
C LEU A 208 4.18 -17.94 -1.11
N THR A 209 4.08 -16.65 -0.78
CA THR A 209 5.16 -15.87 -0.18
C THR A 209 4.83 -15.56 1.28
N LEU A 210 5.84 -15.31 2.13
CA LEU A 210 5.62 -15.02 3.55
C LEU A 210 5.05 -13.61 3.80
N ASP A 211 5.25 -12.69 2.86
CA ASP A 211 4.76 -11.31 2.92
C ASP A 211 3.31 -11.15 2.42
N ARG A 212 2.68 -12.22 1.89
CA ARG A 212 1.29 -12.20 1.41
C ARG A 212 0.31 -11.92 2.54
N GLU A 213 -0.58 -10.96 2.33
CA GLU A 213 -1.60 -10.61 3.32
C GLU A 213 -2.62 -11.73 3.52
N THR A 214 -2.91 -12.08 4.78
CA THR A 214 -3.88 -13.11 5.15
C THR A 214 -5.28 -12.87 4.57
N SER A 215 -5.68 -11.60 4.43
CA SER A 215 -6.96 -11.19 3.83
C SER A 215 -7.08 -11.53 2.34
N SER A 216 -5.94 -11.71 1.65
CA SER A 216 -5.89 -12.07 0.22
C SER A 216 -5.90 -13.57 -0.04
N LEU A 217 -5.83 -14.39 1.02
CA LEU A 217 -5.87 -15.83 0.90
C LEU A 217 -7.30 -16.30 0.67
N SER A 218 -7.47 -17.27 -0.23
CA SER A 218 -8.71 -18.01 -0.38
C SER A 218 -9.06 -18.77 0.91
N GLY A 219 -10.33 -19.16 1.02
CA GLY A 219 -10.81 -19.95 2.16
C GLY A 219 -10.00 -21.24 2.35
N GLY A 220 -9.75 -21.96 1.26
CA GLY A 220 -8.96 -23.20 1.27
C GLY A 220 -7.48 -22.99 1.64
N GLU A 221 -6.84 -21.93 1.12
CA GLU A 221 -5.47 -21.56 1.54
C GLU A 221 -5.41 -21.25 3.04
N SER A 222 -6.32 -20.40 3.52
CA SER A 222 -6.39 -20.01 4.94
C SER A 222 -6.61 -21.20 5.87
N GLN A 223 -7.46 -22.15 5.46
CA GLN A 223 -7.72 -23.36 6.21
C GLN A 223 -6.48 -24.25 6.29
N ARG A 224 -5.79 -24.49 5.18
CA ARG A 224 -4.57 -25.32 5.18
C ARG A 224 -3.43 -24.69 5.99
N ILE A 225 -3.25 -23.36 5.95
CA ILE A 225 -2.26 -22.68 6.83
C ILE A 225 -2.59 -22.92 8.32
N LYS A 226 -3.88 -22.87 8.69
CA LYS A 226 -4.28 -23.21 10.07
C LYS A 226 -3.95 -24.65 10.42
N MET A 227 -4.10 -25.60 9.50
CA MET A 227 -3.73 -27.01 9.72
C MET A 227 -2.24 -27.14 10.07
N VAL A 228 -1.34 -26.47 9.35
CA VAL A 228 0.12 -26.51 9.62
C VAL A 228 0.44 -26.04 11.03
N LYS A 229 -0.26 -25.02 11.53
CA LYS A 229 -0.07 -24.53 12.91
C LYS A 229 -0.36 -25.62 13.96
N TYR A 230 -1.35 -26.48 13.72
CA TYR A 230 -1.71 -27.57 14.63
C TYR A 230 -0.84 -28.81 14.44
N LEU A 231 -0.46 -29.14 13.20
CA LEU A 231 0.45 -30.26 12.91
C LEU A 231 1.85 -30.05 13.51
N ASN A 232 2.32 -28.81 13.57
CA ASN A 232 3.58 -28.44 14.22
C ASN A 232 3.47 -28.24 15.75
N SER A 233 2.30 -28.48 16.36
CA SER A 233 2.14 -28.38 17.80
C SER A 233 2.35 -29.73 18.47
N ASN A 234 3.16 -29.80 19.52
CA ASN A 234 3.38 -31.02 20.32
C ASN A 234 2.18 -31.36 21.23
N LEU A 235 0.98 -30.93 20.87
CA LEU A 235 -0.22 -31.16 21.66
C LEU A 235 -0.72 -32.58 21.40
N VAL A 236 -0.76 -33.38 22.47
CA VAL A 236 -1.31 -34.74 22.48
C VAL A 236 -2.72 -34.72 23.07
N ASP A 237 -3.51 -35.78 22.81
CA ASP A 237 -4.88 -35.95 23.29
C ASP A 237 -5.90 -34.87 22.83
N LEU A 238 -5.73 -34.38 21.60
CA LEU A 238 -6.68 -33.47 20.95
C LEU A 238 -7.42 -34.16 19.81
N MET A 239 -8.73 -33.93 19.74
CA MET A 239 -9.55 -34.26 18.58
C MET A 239 -9.72 -33.02 17.71
N TYR A 240 -9.06 -33.01 16.56
CA TYR A 240 -9.23 -31.95 15.57
C TYR A 240 -10.40 -32.28 14.64
N ILE A 241 -11.37 -31.36 14.55
CA ILE A 241 -12.49 -31.46 13.61
C ILE A 241 -12.22 -30.48 12.46
N PHE A 242 -12.06 -31.00 11.25
CA PHE A 242 -11.87 -30.21 10.04
C PHE A 242 -13.15 -30.25 9.19
N ASP A 243 -13.61 -29.07 8.76
CA ASP A 243 -14.77 -28.93 7.89
C ASP A 243 -14.32 -28.78 6.43
N GLU A 244 -14.56 -29.80 5.59
CA GLU A 244 -14.16 -29.87 4.17
C GLU A 244 -12.71 -29.40 3.83
N PRO A 245 -11.66 -30.07 4.32
CA PRO A 245 -10.26 -29.64 4.09
C PRO A 245 -9.79 -29.77 2.63
N SER A 246 -10.57 -30.41 1.75
CA SER A 246 -10.26 -30.62 0.33
C SER A 246 -10.65 -29.46 -0.59
N VAL A 247 -11.38 -28.44 -0.09
CA VAL A 247 -11.86 -27.32 -0.92
C VAL A 247 -10.69 -26.54 -1.53
N GLY A 248 -10.69 -26.43 -2.87
CA GLY A 248 -9.68 -25.73 -3.65
C GLY A 248 -8.36 -26.49 -3.87
N LEU A 249 -8.32 -27.81 -3.61
CA LEU A 249 -7.19 -28.67 -4.00
C LEU A 249 -7.39 -29.23 -5.42
N HIS A 250 -6.32 -29.24 -6.21
CA HIS A 250 -6.31 -29.89 -7.52
C HIS A 250 -6.43 -31.42 -7.34
N PRO A 251 -7.23 -32.16 -8.15
CA PRO A 251 -7.53 -33.59 -7.95
C PRO A 251 -6.30 -34.51 -7.77
N LYS A 252 -5.16 -34.13 -8.37
CA LYS A 252 -3.88 -34.85 -8.23
C LYS A 252 -3.30 -34.87 -6.79
N ARG A 253 -3.83 -34.06 -5.87
CA ARG A 253 -3.35 -33.95 -4.48
C ARG A 253 -4.37 -34.44 -3.44
N CYS A 254 -5.49 -35.02 -3.87
CA CYS A 254 -6.38 -35.78 -3.01
C CYS A 254 -5.94 -37.26 -3.09
N VAL A 255 -5.02 -37.66 -2.21
CA VAL A 255 -4.66 -39.07 -1.99
C VAL A 255 -4.97 -39.40 -0.55
#